data_AF-A0A3D4FGH4-F1
#
_entry.id   AF-A0A3D4FGH4-F1
#
_cell.length_a   1.000
_cell.length_b   1.000
_cell.length_c   1.000
_cell.angle_alpha   90.00
_cell.angle_beta   90.00
_cell.angle_gamma   90.00
#
_symmetry.space_group_name_H-M   'P 1'
#
loop_
_entity.id
_entity.type
_entity.pdbx_description
1 polymer ?
#
loop_
_entity_poly.entity_id
_entity_poly.type
_entity_poly.pdbx_seq_one_letter_code
_entity_poly.pdbx_strand_id
1 'polypeptide(L)' 'MKVIEIGNTKIGENYPTFIVAEISGNYNGSLEKAMKLIEEAKKVEVDGIKLQTYLPIINCSI' A
#
# COMPACT_ATOMS: atom_id res chain seq x y z
N MET A 1 -1.11 18.15 18.89
CA MET A 1 -1.68 17.48 17.71
C MET A 1 -2.25 16.11 18.07
N LYS A 2 -3.21 15.58 17.28
CA LYS A 2 -3.82 14.25 17.49
C LYS A 2 -2.83 13.17 17.05
N VAL A 3 -2.67 12.12 17.86
CA VAL A 3 -1.89 10.91 17.52
C VAL A 3 -2.85 9.86 16.99
N ILE A 4 -2.46 9.16 15.93
CA ILE A 4 -3.19 8.03 15.35
C ILE A 4 -2.31 6.78 15.47
N GLU A 5 -2.93 5.62 15.70
CA GLU A 5 -2.23 4.35 15.76
C GLU A 5 -2.66 3.46 14.60
N ILE A 6 -1.69 2.95 13.83
CA ILE A 6 -1.89 2.00 12.74
C ILE A 6 -1.08 0.75 13.08
N GLY A 7 -1.78 -0.37 13.33
CA GLY A 7 -1.14 -1.57 13.86
C GLY A 7 -0.51 -1.30 15.21
N ASN A 8 0.82 -1.41 15.28
CA ASN A 8 1.61 -1.12 16.49
C ASN A 8 2.41 0.19 16.38
N THR A 9 2.15 1.01 15.36
CA THR A 9 2.92 2.23 15.08
C THR A 9 2.08 3.47 15.35
N LYS A 10 2.63 4.40 16.13
CA LYS A 10 2.02 5.70 16.41
C LYS A 10 2.49 6.74 15.39
N ILE A 11 1.56 7.55 14.90
CA ILE A 11 1.78 8.56 13.87
C ILE A 11 1.32 9.91 14.42
N GLY A 12 2.21 10.90 14.38
CA GLY A 12 1.96 12.26 14.85
C GLY A 12 3.24 13.08 14.92
N GLU A 13 3.12 14.33 15.37
CA GLU A 13 4.17 15.36 15.36
C GLU A 13 5.50 14.94 16.02
N ASN A 14 5.45 14.06 17.02
CA ASN A 14 6.63 13.61 17.80
C ASN A 14 7.02 12.14 17.55
N TYR A 15 6.50 11.54 16.47
CA TYR A 15 6.83 10.16 16.10
C TYR A 15 7.60 10.15 14.78
N PRO A 16 8.38 9.08 14.50
CA PRO A 16 9.04 8.92 13.20
C PRO A 16 8.04 9.01 12.03
N THR A 17 8.52 9.50 10.88
CA THR A 17 7.73 9.53 9.65
C THR A 17 7.30 8.12 9.27
N PHE A 18 6.00 7.92 9.09
CA PHE A 18 5.44 6.66 8.62
C PHE A 18 5.49 6.60 7.09
N ILE A 19 6.30 5.70 6.55
CA ILE A 19 6.55 5.55 5.11
C ILE A 19 5.65 4.46 4.54
N VAL A 20 4.85 4.83 3.55
CA VAL A 20 3.97 3.90 2.83
C VAL A 20 4.48 3.69 1.41
N ALA A 21 4.79 2.43 1.06
CA ALA A 21 5.00 2.05 -0.33
C ALA A 21 3.66 1.96 -1.05
N GLU A 22 3.45 2.83 -2.05
CA GLU A 22 2.27 2.76 -2.91
C GLU A 22 2.51 1.78 -4.06
N ILE A 23 1.86 0.61 -3.99
CA ILE A 23 1.99 -0.45 -5.00
C ILE A 23 0.84 -0.38 -6.02
N SER A 24 -0.38 -0.01 -5.59
CA SER A 24 -1.58 0.29 -6.40
C SER A 24 -1.75 -0.58 -7.67
N GLY A 25 -2.44 -0.13 -8.72
CA GLY A 25 -2.67 -0.91 -9.97
C GLY A 25 -1.40 -1.22 -10.79
N ASN A 26 -0.20 -0.92 -10.29
CA ASN A 26 1.07 -1.06 -11.01
C ASN A 26 1.50 -2.53 -11.23
N TYR A 27 0.72 -3.47 -10.71
CA TYR A 27 0.86 -4.90 -11.00
C TYR A 27 0.08 -5.35 -12.26
N ASN A 28 -0.72 -4.47 -12.91
CA ASN A 28 -1.47 -4.74 -14.14
C ASN A 28 -2.30 -6.04 -14.10
N GLY A 29 -2.89 -6.37 -12.95
CA GLY A 29 -3.65 -7.62 -12.76
C GLY A 29 -2.80 -8.89 -12.64
N SER A 30 -1.47 -8.80 -12.71
CA SER A 30 -0.55 -9.93 -12.51
C SER A 30 -0.19 -10.09 -11.03
N LEU A 31 -0.58 -11.21 -10.44
CA LEU A 31 -0.21 -11.57 -9.07
C LEU A 31 1.32 -11.63 -8.90
N GLU A 32 2.04 -12.16 -9.89
CA GLU A 32 3.50 -12.27 -9.86
C GLU A 32 4.18 -10.89 -9.75
N LYS A 33 3.70 -9.90 -10.51
CA LYS A 33 4.21 -8.53 -10.41
C LYS A 33 3.91 -7.90 -9.05
N ALA A 34 2.72 -8.16 -8.51
CA ALA A 34 2.35 -7.69 -7.18
C ALA A 34 3.31 -8.26 -6.11
N MET A 35 3.61 -9.57 -6.18
CA MET A 35 4.56 -10.21 -5.27
C MET A 35 5.96 -9.62 -5.37
N LYS A 36 6.47 -9.39 -6.59
CA LYS A 36 7.78 -8.73 -6.79
C LYS A 36 7.82 -7.33 -6.18
N LEU A 37 6.77 -6.53 -6.37
CA LEU A 37 6.68 -5.19 -5.77
C LEU A 37 6.66 -5.24 -4.25
N ILE A 38 6.00 -6.24 -3.66
CA ILE A 38 5.99 -6.48 -2.21
C ILE A 38 7.40 -6.88 -1.71
N GLU A 39 8.11 -7.73 -2.43
CA GLU A 39 9.48 -8.12 -2.10
C GLU A 39 10.44 -6.92 -2.13
N GLU A 40 10.35 -6.06 -3.14
CA GLU A 40 11.15 -4.83 -3.20
C GLU A 40 10.78 -3.85 -2.08
N ALA A 41 9.48 -3.67 -1.79
CA ALA A 41 9.04 -2.83 -0.68
C ALA A 41 9.58 -3.36 0.68
N LYS A 42 9.64 -4.68 0.85
CA LYS A 42 10.20 -5.31 2.05
C LYS A 42 11.69 -5.02 2.20
N LYS A 43 12.46 -4.95 1.12
CA LYS A 43 13.91 -4.63 1.14
C LYS A 43 14.19 -3.20 1.61
N VAL A 44 13.25 -2.28 1.39
CA VAL A 44 13.37 -0.87 1.76
C VAL A 44 12.83 -0.60 3.17
N GLU A 45 12.36 -1.63 3.88
CA GLU A 45 11.88 -1.55 5.27
C GLU A 45 10.79 -0.50 5.50
N VAL A 46 9.86 -0.37 4.54
CA VAL A 46 8.71 0.53 4.67
C VAL A 46 7.77 0.10 5.79
N ASP A 47 7.11 1.06 6.44
CA ASP A 47 6.18 0.80 7.55
C ASP A 47 4.86 0.16 7.08
N GLY A 48 4.47 0.40 5.83
CA GLY A 48 3.24 -0.15 5.27
C GLY A 48 3.22 -0.19 3.74
N ILE A 49 2.32 -1.00 3.21
CA ILE A 49 2.05 -1.11 1.78
C ILE A 49 0.59 -0.72 1.53
N LYS A 50 0.34 0.10 0.51
CA LYS A 50 -1.01 0.43 0.04
C LYS A 50 -1.32 -0.30 -1.26
N LEU A 51 -2.37 -1.12 -1.22
CA LEU A 51 -2.97 -1.77 -2.39
C LEU A 51 -4.36 -1.16 -2.64
N GLN A 52 -4.67 -0.88 -3.91
CA GLN A 52 -5.98 -0.41 -4.32
C GLN A 52 -6.81 -1.60 -4.83
N THR A 53 -7.97 -1.83 -4.25
CA THR A 53 -8.92 -2.83 -4.73
C THR A 53 -9.86 -2.17 -5.75
N TYR A 54 -9.65 -2.43 -7.03
CA TYR A 54 -10.61 -2.06 -8.08
C TYR A 54 -11.32 -3.32 -8.56
N LEU A 55 -12.63 -3.37 -8.37
CA LEU A 55 -13.49 -4.27 -9.12
C LEU A 55 -13.86 -3.55 -10.43
N PRO A 56 -13.28 -3.92 -11.58
CA PRO A 56 -13.81 -3.43 -12.84
C PRO A 56 -15.26 -3.92 -12.94
N ILE A 57 -16.20 -2.99 -13.11
CA ILE A 57 -17.58 -3.33 -13.42
C ILE A 57 -17.57 -3.91 -14.85
N ILE A 58 -17.37 -5.22 -14.96
CA ILE A 58 -17.52 -5.95 -16.22
C ILE A 58 -19.03 -6.04 -16.45
N ASN A 59 -19.57 -5.10 -17.22
CA ASN A 59 -20.81 -5.15 -18.03
C ASN A 59 -21.43 -3.75 -18.14
N CYS A 60 -20.88 -2.92 -19.01
CA CYS A 60 -21.70 -1.93 -19.71
C CYS A 60 -21.45 -2.15 -21.20
N SER A 61 -22.23 -3.07 -21.78
CA SER A 61 -22.45 -3.12 -23.22
C SER A 61 -23.29 -1.90 -23.55
N ILE A 62 -22.64 -0.83 -23.98
CA ILE A 62 -23.28 0.30 -24.68
C ILE A 62 -23.51 -0.13 -26.13
#